data_AF-A0A6A7MEP7-F1
#
_entry.id   AF-A0A6A7MEP7-F1
#
_cell.length_a   1.000
_cell.length_b   1.000
_cell.length_c   1.000
_cell.angle_alpha   90.00
_cell.angle_beta   90.00
_cell.angle_gamma   90.00
#
_symmetry.space_group_name_H-M   'P 1'
#
loop_
_entity.id
_entity.type
_entity.pdbx_description
1 polymer ?
#
loop_
_entity_poly.entity_id
_entity_poly.type
_entity_poly.pdbx_seq_one_letter_code
_entity_poly.pdbx_strand_id
1 'polypeptide(L)'
;MPWEPIGSLSTGITAIHVALLPTSPLGDILCFGDWAGSGAGGVVPSTLSRIFHVDGGGLDDFDESDLPHTNGFCGGQAWLADGRLLLAGGTIGWEGTHAGPHAPHYDGERACWLYLPREAR
;
A
#
# COMPACT_ATOMS: atom_id res chain seq x y z
N MET A 1 13.17 2.86 27.23
CA MET A 1 12.04 2.61 26.31
C MET A 1 12.65 2.10 25.02
N PRO A 2 12.32 0.88 24.53
CA PRO A 2 12.91 0.35 23.29
C PRO A 2 12.25 0.92 22.02
N TRP A 3 11.36 1.90 22.16
CA TRP A 3 10.59 2.50 21.09
C TRP A 3 10.94 3.97 20.95
N GLU A 4 11.19 4.40 19.72
CA GLU A 4 11.31 5.79 19.34
C GLU A 4 10.37 6.08 18.15
N PRO A 5 9.64 7.21 18.17
CA PRO A 5 8.88 7.63 17.00
C PRO A 5 9.84 8.13 15.91
N ILE A 6 9.62 7.68 14.68
CA ILE A 6 10.32 8.21 13.49
C ILE A 6 9.66 9.56 13.10
N GLY A 7 9.91 10.60 13.91
CA GLY A 7 9.63 12.02 13.62
C GLY A 7 8.21 12.38 13.12
N SER A 8 8.10 13.54 12.44
CA SER A 8 6.89 14.07 11.79
C SER A 8 6.65 13.48 10.39
N LEU A 9 7.15 12.27 10.14
CA LEU A 9 7.22 11.70 8.81
C LEU A 9 5.86 11.05 8.50
N SER A 10 5.03 11.78 7.76
CA SER A 10 3.76 11.29 7.26
C SER A 10 3.96 10.73 5.87
N THR A 11 3.64 9.46 5.65
CA THR A 11 3.57 8.83 4.34
C THR A 11 2.54 9.49 3.41
N GLY A 12 1.69 10.41 3.92
CA GLY A 12 0.60 11.02 3.17
C GLY A 12 -0.55 10.06 2.83
N ILE A 13 -0.34 8.77 3.08
CA ILE A 13 -1.29 7.66 2.94
C ILE A 13 -1.36 6.90 4.26
N THR A 14 -2.47 6.22 4.52
CA THR A 14 -2.50 5.19 5.57
C THR A 14 -1.76 3.96 5.06
N ALA A 15 -0.61 3.63 5.66
CA ALA A 15 0.19 2.47 5.29
C ALA A 15 -0.45 1.16 5.81
N ILE A 16 -1.54 0.72 5.17
CA ILE A 16 -2.30 -0.48 5.54
C ILE A 16 -1.49 -1.74 5.26
N HIS A 17 -0.77 -1.74 4.13
CA HIS A 17 0.16 -2.79 3.74
C HIS A 17 1.58 -2.21 3.66
N VAL A 18 2.55 -3.01 4.10
CA VAL A 18 3.97 -2.67 3.97
C VAL A 18 4.79 -3.89 3.56
N ALA A 19 5.87 -3.66 2.82
CA ALA A 19 6.88 -4.67 2.50
C ALA A 19 8.29 -4.09 2.60
N LEU A 20 9.19 -4.80 3.30
CA LEU A 20 10.61 -4.46 3.34
C LEU A 20 11.26 -4.85 2.01
N LEU A 21 11.82 -3.86 1.32
CA LEU A 21 12.49 -4.02 0.04
C LEU A 21 14.01 -4.16 0.24
N PRO A 22 14.66 -5.08 -0.49
CA PRO A 22 16.11 -5.25 -0.45
C PRO A 22 16.86 -4.24 -1.35
N THR A 23 16.50 -2.96 -1.27
CA THR A 23 16.95 -1.90 -2.21
C THR A 23 18.00 -0.96 -1.63
N SER A 24 18.29 -1.05 -0.33
CA SER A 24 19.34 -0.31 0.35
C SER A 24 19.96 -1.16 1.46
N PRO A 25 21.10 -0.77 2.07
CA PRO A 25 21.74 -1.55 3.13
C PRO A 25 20.85 -1.82 4.35
N LEU A 26 19.94 -0.89 4.68
CA LEU A 26 18.93 -1.06 5.73
C LEU A 26 17.58 -1.55 5.19
N GLY A 27 17.45 -1.63 3.87
CA GLY A 27 16.19 -1.82 3.15
C GLY A 27 15.38 -0.53 3.07
N ASP A 28 14.48 -0.47 2.09
CA ASP A 28 13.43 0.55 2.05
C ASP A 28 12.07 -0.11 2.33
N ILE A 29 11.05 0.67 2.62
CA ILE A 29 9.71 0.15 2.90
C ILE A 29 8.77 0.60 1.79
N LEU A 30 8.23 -0.34 1.02
CA LEU A 30 7.06 -0.07 0.18
C LEU A 30 5.84 -0.03 1.08
N CYS A 31 5.20 1.14 1.16
CA CYS A 31 3.94 1.36 1.84
C CYS A 31 2.85 1.47 0.78
N PHE A 32 1.76 0.72 0.92
CA PHE A 32 0.63 0.84 0.01
C PHE A 32 -0.70 0.57 0.68
N GLY A 33 -1.77 1.08 0.08
CA GLY A 33 -3.11 0.92 0.60
C GLY A 33 -4.04 2.02 0.12
N ASP A 34 -5.20 2.05 0.75
CA ASP A 34 -6.23 3.07 0.56
C ASP A 34 -6.11 4.12 1.68
N TRP A 35 -6.72 5.29 1.46
CA TRP A 35 -6.84 6.45 2.35
C TRP A 35 -5.71 7.48 2.27
N ALA A 36 -5.74 8.32 1.23
CA ALA A 36 -5.06 9.63 1.24
C ALA A 36 -5.86 10.63 2.09
N GLY A 37 -5.67 10.61 3.42
CA GLY A 37 -6.09 11.70 4.31
C GLY A 37 -7.60 12.05 4.39
N SER A 38 -8.48 11.38 3.65
CA SER A 38 -9.91 11.71 3.55
C SER A 38 -10.69 11.03 4.67
N GLY A 39 -10.58 11.54 5.90
CA GLY A 39 -11.47 11.13 7.00
C GLY A 39 -12.89 10.86 6.50
N ALA A 40 -13.33 9.61 6.64
CA ALA A 40 -14.58 9.02 6.14
C ALA A 40 -14.79 8.90 4.61
N GLY A 41 -14.46 7.73 4.03
CA GLY A 41 -15.49 6.95 3.32
C GLY A 41 -15.43 6.86 1.78
N GLY A 42 -14.38 7.33 1.11
CA GLY A 42 -14.22 7.16 -0.34
C GLY A 42 -13.17 6.12 -0.67
N VAL A 43 -13.56 5.01 -1.30
CA VAL A 43 -12.63 4.06 -1.93
C VAL A 43 -11.95 4.77 -3.10
N VAL A 44 -10.62 4.93 -3.07
CA VAL A 44 -9.90 5.34 -4.27
C VAL A 44 -9.85 4.16 -5.26
N PRO A 45 -10.01 4.39 -6.57
CA PRO A 45 -10.03 3.31 -7.56
C PRO A 45 -8.65 2.66 -7.74
N SER A 46 -7.56 3.34 -7.37
CA SER A 46 -6.18 2.90 -7.52
C SER A 46 -5.49 2.70 -6.17
N THR A 47 -4.48 1.84 -6.15
CA THR A 47 -3.66 1.60 -4.95
C THR A 47 -2.62 2.70 -4.82
N LEU A 48 -2.76 3.56 -3.82
CA LEU A 48 -1.73 4.54 -3.52
C LEU A 48 -0.52 3.84 -2.89
N SER A 49 0.68 4.21 -3.36
CA SER A 49 1.93 3.60 -2.92
C SER A 49 2.99 4.67 -2.64
N ARG A 50 3.90 4.39 -1.72
CA ARG A 50 5.06 5.22 -1.32
C ARG A 50 6.24 4.32 -1.02
N ILE A 51 7.46 4.79 -1.30
CA ILE A 51 8.66 4.19 -0.71
C ILE A 51 9.10 5.06 0.45
N PHE A 52 9.30 4.45 1.62
CA PHE A 52 9.95 5.09 2.75
C PHE A 52 11.40 4.62 2.87
N HIS A 53 12.33 5.57 2.85
CA HIS A 53 13.76 5.31 2.98
C HIS A 53 14.14 5.24 4.45
N VAL A 54 14.59 4.05 4.88
CA VAL A 54 14.99 3.82 6.28
C VAL A 54 16.29 4.55 6.59
N ASP A 55 17.22 4.59 5.63
CA ASP A 55 18.46 5.34 5.75
C ASP A 55 18.24 6.83 5.43
N GLY A 56 18.51 7.71 6.39
CA GLY A 56 18.37 9.15 6.25
C GLY A 56 16.95 9.72 6.35
N GLY A 57 15.91 8.89 6.21
CA GLY A 57 14.52 9.32 6.22
C GLY A 57 14.13 10.03 4.92
N GLY A 58 12.95 9.71 4.41
CA GLY A 58 12.47 10.29 3.15
C GLY A 58 11.34 9.48 2.56
N LEU A 59 10.66 10.07 1.57
CA LEU A 59 9.58 9.42 0.86
C LEU A 59 9.75 9.65 -0.64
N ASP A 60 9.70 8.57 -1.40
CA ASP A 60 9.50 8.64 -2.84
C ASP A 60 8.03 8.36 -3.17
N ASP A 61 7.49 9.22 -4.04
CA ASP A 61 6.20 9.01 -4.68
C ASP A 61 6.36 8.15 -5.94
N PHE A 62 5.24 7.61 -6.40
CA PHE A 62 5.12 6.99 -7.71
C PHE A 62 4.39 7.92 -8.67
N ASP A 63 4.80 7.91 -9.93
CA ASP A 63 3.97 8.46 -11.00
C ASP A 63 2.66 7.66 -11.08
N GLU A 64 1.54 8.33 -11.34
CA GLU A 64 0.22 7.68 -11.35
C GLU A 64 0.14 6.54 -12.37
N SER A 65 0.88 6.64 -13.48
CA SER A 65 0.98 5.59 -14.50
C SER A 65 1.72 4.33 -14.04
N ASP A 66 2.51 4.42 -12.98
CA ASP A 66 3.25 3.28 -12.40
C ASP A 66 2.43 2.54 -11.34
N LEU A 67 1.31 3.10 -10.90
CA LEU A 67 0.47 2.52 -9.86
C LEU A 67 -0.50 1.48 -10.43
N PRO A 68 -0.82 0.43 -9.65
CA PRO A 68 -1.94 -0.45 -9.95
C PRO A 68 -3.24 0.34 -10.18
N HIS A 69 -3.93 0.07 -11.28
CA HIS A 69 -5.22 0.69 -11.60
C HIS A 69 -6.40 0.07 -10.84
N THR A 70 -6.12 -0.76 -9.84
CA THR A 70 -7.12 -1.33 -8.93
C THR A 70 -6.73 -1.03 -7.48
N ASN A 71 -7.68 -1.15 -6.57
CA ASN A 71 -7.46 -0.93 -5.15
C ASN A 71 -7.11 -2.24 -4.45
N GLY A 72 -5.88 -2.34 -3.94
CA GLY A 72 -5.34 -3.49 -3.22
C GLY A 72 -5.70 -3.55 -1.74
N PHE A 73 -6.56 -2.65 -1.23
CA PHE A 73 -7.04 -2.69 0.15
C PHE A 73 -7.75 -4.02 0.45
N CYS A 74 -7.43 -4.63 1.60
CA CYS A 74 -7.86 -5.98 1.99
C CYS A 74 -7.29 -7.11 1.11
N GLY A 75 -6.38 -6.80 0.18
CA GLY A 75 -5.71 -7.80 -0.65
C GLY A 75 -4.67 -8.61 0.12
N GLY A 76 -4.26 -9.73 -0.46
CA GLY A 76 -3.14 -10.53 0.02
C GLY A 76 -1.83 -10.13 -0.66
N GLN A 77 -0.71 -10.26 0.04
CA GLN A 77 0.62 -10.06 -0.53
C GLN A 77 1.56 -11.22 -0.23
N ALA A 78 2.49 -11.52 -1.13
CA ALA A 78 3.53 -12.52 -0.92
C ALA A 78 4.78 -12.23 -1.76
N TRP A 79 5.97 -12.45 -1.18
CA TRP A 79 7.20 -12.50 -1.96
C TRP A 79 7.24 -13.78 -2.80
N LEU A 80 7.58 -13.62 -4.07
CA LEU A 80 7.87 -14.73 -4.98
C LEU A 80 9.35 -15.11 -4.89
N ALA A 81 9.67 -16.34 -5.32
CA ALA A 81 11.03 -16.88 -5.28
C ALA A 81 12.05 -16.09 -6.13
N ASP A 82 11.56 -15.31 -7.10
CA ASP A 82 12.38 -14.45 -7.97
C ASP A 82 12.54 -13.02 -7.44
N GLY A 83 12.11 -12.75 -6.20
CA GLY A 83 12.27 -11.44 -5.58
C GLY A 83 11.25 -10.40 -6.05
N ARG A 84 10.18 -10.79 -6.74
CA ARG A 84 9.02 -9.92 -7.01
C ARG A 84 8.01 -10.02 -5.88
N LEU A 85 7.28 -8.93 -5.62
CA LEU A 85 6.18 -8.92 -4.66
C LEU A 85 4.85 -9.09 -5.41
N LEU A 86 4.13 -10.16 -5.11
CA LEU A 86 2.75 -10.38 -5.58
C LEU A 86 1.78 -9.65 -4.66
N LEU A 87 0.87 -8.90 -5.26
CA LEU A 87 -0.35 -8.40 -4.65
C LEU A 87 -1.54 -9.06 -5.37
N ALA A 88 -2.46 -9.65 -4.62
CA ALA A 88 -3.61 -10.36 -5.17
C ALA A 88 -4.91 -9.96 -4.46
N GLY A 89 -5.94 -9.72 -5.26
CA GLY A 89 -7.23 -9.27 -4.78
C GLY A 89 -7.21 -7.79 -4.38
N GLY A 90 -8.08 -7.45 -3.44
CA GLY A 90 -8.33 -6.07 -3.05
C GLY A 90 -9.82 -5.77 -2.96
N THR A 91 -10.19 -4.52 -3.13
CA THR A 91 -11.55 -4.02 -2.90
C THR A 91 -12.11 -3.33 -4.15
N ILE A 92 -13.36 -3.62 -4.50
CA ILE A 92 -14.13 -2.88 -5.50
C ILE A 92 -15.25 -2.12 -4.80
N GLY A 93 -15.18 -0.79 -4.88
CA GLY A 93 -16.25 0.11 -4.43
C GLY A 93 -16.52 0.12 -2.92
N TRP A 94 -17.22 1.16 -2.47
CA TRP A 94 -17.81 1.24 -1.14
C TRP A 94 -19.10 2.04 -1.23
N GLU A 95 -20.23 1.41 -0.96
CA GLU A 95 -21.54 2.07 -1.04
C GLU A 95 -21.89 2.88 0.23
N GLY A 96 -20.95 3.05 1.17
CA GLY A 96 -21.14 3.82 2.41
C GLY A 96 -21.23 2.96 3.66
N THR A 97 -21.61 3.53 4.80
CA THR A 97 -21.84 2.76 6.03
C THR A 97 -23.10 1.91 5.90
N HIS A 98 -22.97 0.60 6.14
CA HIS A 98 -24.11 -0.31 6.11
C HIS A 98 -24.63 -0.60 7.52
N ALA A 99 -25.94 -0.78 7.66
CA ALA A 99 -26.61 -0.92 8.96
C ALA A 99 -26.35 -2.26 9.70
N GLY A 100 -25.51 -3.14 9.16
CA GLY A 100 -25.18 -4.41 9.81
C GLY A 100 -24.15 -5.26 9.06
N PRO A 101 -23.58 -6.30 9.70
CA PRO A 101 -22.50 -7.13 9.17
C PRO A 101 -22.91 -8.02 7.99
N HIS A 102 -24.19 -8.03 7.62
CA HIS A 102 -24.75 -8.83 6.51
C HIS A 102 -25.35 -7.96 5.39
N ALA A 103 -25.24 -6.64 5.49
CA ALA A 103 -25.56 -5.77 4.38
C ALA A 103 -24.46 -5.86 3.31
N PRO A 104 -24.73 -5.46 2.05
CA PRO A 104 -23.71 -5.44 1.00
C PRO A 104 -22.45 -4.75 1.50
N HIS A 105 -21.31 -5.44 1.42
CA HIS A 105 -20.00 -4.99 1.89
C HIS A 105 -19.06 -4.80 0.69
N TYR A 106 -17.81 -4.39 0.92
CA TYR A 106 -16.76 -4.38 -0.11
C TYR A 106 -16.83 -5.62 -1.02
N ASP A 107 -16.98 -5.40 -2.33
CA ASP A 107 -16.75 -6.45 -3.30
C ASP A 107 -15.24 -6.72 -3.40
N GLY A 108 -14.88 -7.94 -3.80
CA GLY A 108 -13.48 -8.34 -3.95
C GLY A 108 -12.94 -8.01 -5.34
N GLU A 109 -11.80 -7.33 -5.38
CA GLU A 109 -11.00 -7.21 -6.61
C GLU A 109 -10.48 -8.60 -7.02
N ARG A 110 -10.41 -8.85 -8.33
CA ARG A 110 -9.91 -10.11 -8.91
C ARG A 110 -8.54 -9.94 -9.58
N ALA A 111 -8.03 -8.72 -9.64
CA ALA A 111 -6.72 -8.41 -10.19
C ALA A 111 -5.58 -8.99 -9.35
N CYS A 112 -4.45 -9.17 -10.04
CA CYS A 112 -3.16 -9.48 -9.44
C CYS A 112 -2.12 -8.53 -10.04
N TRP A 113 -1.22 -8.04 -9.20
CA TRP A 113 -0.15 -7.13 -9.60
C TRP A 113 1.19 -7.66 -9.09
N LEU A 114 2.24 -7.38 -9.86
CA LEU A 114 3.61 -7.67 -9.48
C LEU A 114 4.34 -6.35 -9.31
N TYR A 115 4.86 -6.12 -8.12
CA TYR A 115 5.85 -5.08 -7.90
C TYR A 115 7.24 -5.68 -8.08
N LEU A 116 8.04 -5.02 -8.92
CA LEU A 116 9.45 -5.31 -9.08
C LEU A 116 10.21 -4.26 -8.27
N PRO A 117 10.91 -4.63 -7.18
CA PRO A 117 11.77 -3.71 -6.46
C PRO A 117 12.75 -3.06 -7.43
N ARG A 118 12.76 -1.72 -7.45
CA ARG A 118 13.72 -0.96 -8.25
C ARG A 118 15.12 -1.36 -7.78
N GLU A 119 16.06 -1.58 -8.69
CA GLU A 119 17.46 -1.80 -8.29
C GLU A 119 17.94 -0.60 -7.45
N ALA A 120 18.80 -0.86 -6.47
CA ALA A 120 19.49 0.17 -5.72
C ALA A 120 20.19 1.11 -6.70
N ARG A 121 19.79 2.39 -6.75
CA ARG A 121 20.49 3.40 -7.55
C ARG A 121 21.85 3.72 -6.94
#